data_AF-A0A9D6NKJ7-F1
#
_entry.id   AF-A0A9D6NKJ7-F1
#
_cell.length_a   1.000
_cell.length_b   1.000
_cell.length_c   1.000
_cell.angle_alpha   90.00
_cell.angle_beta   90.00
_cell.angle_gamma   90.00
#
_symmetry.space_group_name_H-M   'P 1'
#
loop_
_entity.id
_entity.type
_entity.pdbx_description
1 polymer ?
#
loop_
_entity_poly.entity_id
_entity_poly.type
_entity_poly.pdbx_seq_one_letter_code
_entity_poly.pdbx_strand_id
1 'polypeptide(L)'
;MYKGPNGNLIWDIKDIAEALKISVNEVREYFTDGRRVSFLIERRIAHEVLKGIVAKSEGAGFDVIAPDGGKWEVRSISRGGIYFCPSYMVGSGRSFDEAGFQSKLTEIEGYIVADIESFPNVPFWIISSDQVLTWWQNHELGTTTHISRKKALRLIGQLKK
;
A
#
# COMPACT_ATOMS: atom_id res chain seq x y z
N MET A 1 6.45 21.01 9.39
CA MET A 1 5.22 20.82 8.58
C MET A 1 5.03 19.33 8.37
N TYR A 2 3.82 18.82 8.60
CA TYR A 2 3.46 17.42 8.42
C TYR A 2 3.51 17.01 6.93
N LYS A 3 3.84 15.76 6.62
CA LYS A 3 3.91 15.26 5.24
C LYS A 3 2.51 15.09 4.66
N GLY A 4 2.18 15.88 3.64
CA GLY A 4 1.00 15.66 2.80
C GLY A 4 1.18 14.47 1.86
N PRO A 5 0.13 14.05 1.14
CA PRO A 5 0.25 13.00 0.13
C PRO A 5 1.23 13.40 -0.98
N ASN A 6 1.94 12.39 -1.50
CA ASN A 6 2.82 12.55 -2.66
C ASN A 6 2.01 12.76 -3.96
N GLY A 7 0.77 12.28 -3.99
CA GLY A 7 -0.17 12.49 -5.08
C GLY A 7 -1.51 11.81 -4.80
N ASN A 8 -2.39 11.82 -5.80
CA ASN A 8 -3.68 11.12 -5.75
C ASN A 8 -3.87 10.27 -7.00
N LEU A 9 -4.40 9.06 -6.81
CA LEU A 9 -5.01 8.27 -7.88
C LEU A 9 -6.50 8.64 -7.92
N ILE A 10 -6.93 9.19 -9.06
CA ILE A 10 -8.27 9.74 -9.23
C ILE A 10 -9.03 8.90 -10.27
N TRP A 11 -10.32 8.71 -10.05
CA TRP A 11 -11.25 8.07 -10.99
C TRP A 11 -12.54 8.88 -11.12
N ASP A 12 -13.18 8.79 -12.28
CA ASP A 12 -14.60 9.11 -12.40
C ASP A 12 -15.43 7.87 -12.05
N ILE A 13 -16.16 7.95 -10.94
CA ILE A 13 -16.96 6.83 -10.44
C ILE A 13 -18.17 6.52 -11.34
N LYS A 14 -18.69 7.52 -12.07
CA LYS A 14 -19.82 7.32 -12.97
C LYS A 14 -19.39 6.57 -14.22
N ASP A 15 -18.26 6.95 -14.80
CA ASP A 15 -17.69 6.27 -15.97
C ASP A 15 -17.37 4.80 -15.65
N ILE A 16 -16.82 4.52 -14.46
CA ILE A 16 -16.59 3.13 -14.03
C ILE A 16 -17.91 2.37 -13.87
N ALA A 17 -18.90 2.99 -13.21
CA ALA A 17 -20.20 2.35 -12.99
C ALA A 17 -20.88 1.99 -14.33
N GLU A 18 -20.85 2.90 -15.29
CA GLU A 18 -21.36 2.69 -16.64
C GLU A 18 -20.60 1.57 -17.36
N ALA A 19 -19.25 1.63 -17.37
CA ALA A 19 -18.41 0.65 -18.04
C ALA A 19 -18.58 -0.77 -17.47
N LEU A 20 -18.72 -0.88 -16.14
CA LEU A 20 -18.91 -2.14 -15.45
C LEU A 20 -20.38 -2.58 -15.36
N LYS A 21 -21.33 -1.75 -15.79
CA LYS A 21 -22.78 -1.99 -15.75
C LYS A 21 -23.30 -2.30 -14.34
N ILE A 22 -22.76 -1.61 -13.34
CA ILE A 22 -23.16 -1.71 -11.93
C ILE A 22 -23.45 -0.31 -11.38
N SER A 23 -24.05 -0.23 -10.20
CA SER A 23 -24.32 1.06 -9.57
C SER A 23 -23.03 1.73 -9.05
N VAL A 24 -23.07 3.06 -8.91
CA VAL A 24 -22.01 3.86 -8.27
C VAL A 24 -21.68 3.36 -6.86
N ASN A 25 -22.68 2.87 -6.13
CA ASN A 25 -22.49 2.34 -4.78
C ASN A 25 -21.71 1.02 -4.81
N GLU A 26 -22.04 0.10 -5.72
CA GLU A 26 -21.29 -1.15 -5.90
C GLU A 26 -19.84 -0.88 -6.30
N VAL A 27 -19.59 0.12 -7.16
CA VAL A 27 -18.21 0.56 -7.47
C VAL A 27 -17.50 1.03 -6.21
N ARG A 28 -18.12 1.90 -5.41
CA ARG A 28 -17.51 2.40 -4.17
C ARG A 28 -17.18 1.25 -3.20
N GLU A 29 -18.09 0.31 -3.01
CA GLU A 29 -17.88 -0.85 -2.14
C GLU A 29 -16.76 -1.74 -2.65
N TYR A 30 -16.72 -2.01 -3.96
CA TYR A 30 -15.68 -2.84 -4.56
C TYR A 30 -14.29 -2.19 -4.45
N PHE A 31 -14.18 -0.89 -4.74
CA PHE A 31 -12.91 -0.15 -4.78
C PHE A 31 -12.39 0.28 -3.42
N THR A 32 -13.15 0.04 -2.34
CA THR A 32 -12.71 0.20 -0.95
C THR A 32 -12.34 -1.13 -0.28
N ASP A 33 -12.50 -2.28 -0.97
CA ASP A 33 -12.02 -3.58 -0.48
C ASP A 33 -10.56 -3.83 -0.93
N GLY A 34 -9.64 -3.77 0.03
CA GLY A 34 -8.21 -4.00 -0.21
C GLY A 34 -7.87 -5.38 -0.77
N ARG A 35 -8.72 -6.40 -0.62
CA ARG A 35 -8.50 -7.73 -1.24
C ARG A 35 -8.78 -7.72 -2.73
N ARG A 36 -9.56 -6.75 -3.21
CA ARG A 36 -10.00 -6.66 -4.61
C ARG A 36 -9.18 -5.61 -5.35
N VAL A 37 -9.04 -4.41 -4.78
CA VAL A 37 -8.50 -3.26 -5.50
C VAL A 37 -6.96 -3.17 -5.47
N SER A 38 -6.27 -3.86 -4.56
CA SER A 38 -4.81 -3.68 -4.39
C SER A 38 -4.02 -3.95 -5.66
N PHE A 39 -4.38 -5.00 -6.41
CA PHE A 39 -3.76 -5.32 -7.70
C PHE A 39 -3.97 -4.22 -8.76
N LEU A 40 -5.08 -3.48 -8.69
CA LEU A 40 -5.31 -2.33 -9.57
C LEU A 40 -4.48 -1.13 -9.13
N ILE A 41 -4.35 -0.90 -7.81
CA ILE A 41 -3.49 0.14 -7.25
C ILE A 41 -2.03 -0.10 -7.67
N GLU A 42 -1.50 -1.31 -7.52
CA GLU A 42 -0.15 -1.70 -7.96
C GLU A 42 0.12 -1.31 -9.41
N ARG A 43 -0.80 -1.65 -10.32
CA ARG A 43 -0.70 -1.31 -11.74
C ARG A 43 -0.67 0.20 -11.96
N ARG A 44 -1.59 0.95 -11.34
CA ARG A 44 -1.61 2.42 -11.46
C ARG A 44 -0.35 3.05 -10.90
N ILE A 45 0.13 2.60 -9.75
CA ILE A 45 1.37 3.09 -9.15
C ILE A 45 2.57 2.81 -10.08
N ALA A 46 2.67 1.60 -10.64
CA ALA A 46 3.72 1.28 -11.60
C ALA A 46 3.70 2.21 -12.82
N HIS A 47 2.54 2.39 -13.45
CA HIS A 47 2.41 3.17 -14.68
C HIS A 47 2.45 4.70 -14.49
N GLU A 48 1.79 5.21 -13.46
CA GLU A 48 1.57 6.65 -13.28
C GLU A 48 2.64 7.30 -12.40
N VAL A 49 3.11 6.59 -11.38
CA VAL A 49 4.00 7.14 -10.34
C VAL A 49 5.45 6.74 -10.57
N LEU A 50 5.74 5.44 -10.58
CA LEU A 50 7.11 4.93 -10.69
C LEU A 50 7.63 4.84 -12.12
N LYS A 51 6.74 4.94 -13.12
CA LYS A 51 7.07 4.69 -14.55
C LYS A 51 7.74 3.35 -14.79
N GLY A 52 7.44 2.37 -13.94
CA GLY A 52 8.03 1.05 -13.90
C GLY A 52 7.09 -0.05 -14.39
N ILE A 53 7.37 -1.28 -13.98
CA ILE A 53 6.56 -2.46 -14.30
C ILE A 53 6.15 -3.21 -13.03
N VAL A 54 4.96 -3.81 -13.06
CA VAL A 54 4.53 -4.74 -12.01
C VAL A 54 5.38 -6.01 -12.09
N ALA A 55 5.77 -6.56 -10.94
CA ALA A 55 6.52 -7.80 -10.86
C ALA A 55 5.77 -8.95 -11.55
N LYS A 56 6.48 -9.75 -12.35
CA LYS A 56 5.87 -10.77 -13.23
C LYS A 56 5.43 -12.06 -12.54
N SER A 57 5.92 -12.33 -11.32
CA SER A 57 5.65 -13.59 -10.62
C SER A 57 4.75 -13.38 -9.41
N GLU A 58 3.66 -14.14 -9.33
CA GLU A 58 2.99 -14.40 -8.05
C GLU A 58 4.04 -14.97 -7.07
N GLY A 59 4.36 -14.21 -6.02
CA GLY A 59 5.40 -14.58 -5.04
C GLY A 59 6.73 -13.83 -5.15
N ALA A 60 6.84 -12.80 -6.00
CA ALA A 60 7.95 -11.86 -5.89
C ALA A 60 7.95 -11.18 -4.51
N GLY A 61 9.14 -10.89 -3.97
CA GLY A 61 9.29 -10.19 -2.68
C GLY A 61 8.88 -8.71 -2.71
N PHE A 62 8.43 -8.19 -3.85
CA PHE A 62 8.07 -6.80 -4.12
C PHE A 62 7.00 -6.74 -5.22
N ASP A 63 6.32 -5.60 -5.35
CA ASP A 63 5.18 -5.45 -6.27
C ASP A 63 5.57 -4.71 -7.56
N VAL A 64 6.50 -3.75 -7.50
CA VAL A 64 6.89 -2.91 -8.65
C VAL A 64 8.40 -2.78 -8.77
N ILE A 65 8.90 -2.79 -10.01
CA ILE A 65 10.29 -2.47 -10.37
C ILE A 65 10.30 -1.14 -11.12
N ALA A 66 10.99 -0.14 -10.59
CA ALA A 66 11.20 1.16 -11.21
C ALA A 66 12.25 1.08 -12.35
N PRO A 67 12.31 2.06 -13.27
CA PRO A 67 13.25 2.04 -14.41
C PRO A 67 14.74 1.93 -14.04
N ASP A 68 15.12 2.40 -12.85
CA ASP A 68 16.47 2.31 -12.30
C ASP A 68 16.77 0.95 -11.65
N GLY A 69 15.81 0.03 -11.63
CA GLY A 69 15.90 -1.28 -10.99
C GLY A 69 15.44 -1.28 -9.52
N GLY A 70 15.06 -0.13 -8.96
CA GLY A 70 14.57 -0.03 -7.59
C GLY A 70 13.28 -0.83 -7.38
N LYS A 71 13.22 -1.60 -6.29
CA LYS A 71 12.10 -2.48 -5.96
C LYS A 71 11.20 -1.83 -4.92
N TRP A 72 9.89 -1.89 -5.11
CA TRP A 72 8.91 -1.22 -4.26
C TRP A 72 7.76 -2.15 -3.88
N GLU A 73 7.31 -2.04 -2.63
CA GLU A 73 6.05 -2.65 -2.18
C GLU A 73 4.92 -1.65 -2.31
N VAL A 74 3.74 -2.10 -2.72
CA VAL A 74 2.52 -1.29 -2.73
C VAL A 74 1.57 -1.85 -1.67
N ARG A 75 0.99 -0.94 -0.87
CA ARG A 75 0.04 -1.32 0.17
C ARG A 75 -1.18 -0.40 0.18
N SER A 76 -2.34 -1.00 0.41
CA SER A 76 -3.59 -0.28 0.59
C SER A 76 -3.89 -0.11 2.09
N ILE A 77 -4.14 1.12 2.53
CA ILE A 77 -4.78 1.38 3.82
C ILE A 77 -6.28 1.22 3.61
N SER A 78 -6.83 0.14 4.17
CA SER A 78 -8.27 -0.15 4.14
C SER A 78 -8.92 0.24 5.47
N ARG A 79 -10.24 0.03 5.58
CA ARG A 79 -10.96 0.10 6.86
C ARG A 79 -10.34 -0.77 7.95
N GLY A 80 -9.85 -1.95 7.57
CA GLY A 80 -9.15 -2.87 8.46
C GLY A 80 -7.74 -2.43 8.84
N GLY A 81 -7.24 -1.33 8.27
CA GLY A 81 -5.87 -0.86 8.43
C GLY A 81 -4.94 -1.39 7.36
N ILE A 82 -3.67 -1.55 7.73
CA ILE A 82 -2.55 -1.90 6.86
C ILE A 82 -1.58 -2.84 7.58
N TYR A 83 -0.95 -3.73 6.82
CA TYR A 83 0.18 -4.56 7.23
C TYR A 83 1.41 -4.15 6.41
N PHE A 84 2.58 -4.10 7.05
CA PHE A 84 3.86 -3.85 6.36
C PHE A 84 4.64 -5.14 6.07
N CYS A 85 4.36 -6.22 6.78
CA CYS A 85 4.92 -7.54 6.51
C CYS A 85 4.38 -8.15 5.20
N PRO A 86 5.07 -9.15 4.65
CA PRO A 86 4.57 -9.95 3.55
C PRO A 86 3.22 -10.61 3.83
N SER A 87 2.37 -10.71 2.81
CA SER A 87 1.03 -11.30 2.93
C SER A 87 1.06 -12.76 3.39
N TYR A 88 2.11 -13.54 3.07
CA TYR A 88 2.26 -14.94 3.52
C TYR A 88 2.55 -15.08 5.03
N MET A 89 2.91 -13.99 5.72
CA MET A 89 3.15 -13.99 7.17
C MET A 89 1.88 -13.71 8.00
N VAL A 90 0.75 -13.40 7.33
CA VAL A 90 -0.50 -13.01 7.98
C VAL A 90 -1.69 -13.79 7.43
N GLY A 91 -2.56 -14.27 8.33
CA GLY A 91 -3.74 -15.08 7.99
C GLY A 91 -3.81 -16.38 8.80
N SER A 92 -4.88 -17.15 8.59
CA SER A 92 -5.12 -18.41 9.32
C SER A 92 -3.96 -19.40 9.12
N GLY A 93 -3.40 -19.90 10.23
CA GLY A 93 -2.30 -20.87 10.22
C GLY A 93 -0.92 -20.28 9.88
N ARG A 94 -0.79 -18.96 9.74
CA ARG A 94 0.47 -18.28 9.46
C ARG A 94 1.03 -17.63 10.73
N SER A 95 2.35 -17.57 10.81
CA SER A 95 3.08 -16.91 11.89
C SER A 95 3.89 -15.74 11.33
N PHE A 96 3.93 -14.65 12.08
CA PHE A 96 4.84 -13.55 11.79
C PHE A 96 6.29 -14.02 11.98
N ASP A 97 7.13 -13.77 10.97
CA ASP A 97 8.56 -14.02 10.99
C ASP A 97 9.29 -12.67 10.93
N GLU A 98 9.83 -12.26 12.08
CA GLU A 98 10.52 -10.98 12.21
C GLU A 98 11.79 -10.91 11.35
N ALA A 99 12.56 -12.00 11.30
CA ALA A 99 13.80 -12.04 10.52
C ALA A 99 13.50 -11.90 9.03
N GLY A 100 12.48 -12.61 8.53
CA GLY A 100 12.03 -12.46 7.15
C GLY A 100 11.45 -11.06 6.85
N PHE A 101 10.77 -10.43 7.80
CA PHE A 101 10.31 -9.04 7.63
C PHE A 101 11.48 -8.06 7.50
N GLN A 102 12.47 -8.15 8.39
CA GLN A 102 13.66 -7.28 8.33
C GLN A 102 14.48 -7.54 7.05
N SER A 103 14.64 -8.80 6.65
CA SER A 103 15.30 -9.15 5.38
C SER A 103 14.58 -8.55 4.17
N LYS A 104 13.24 -8.55 4.16
CA LYS A 104 12.50 -7.89 3.08
C LYS A 104 12.78 -6.39 3.02
N LEU A 105 12.85 -5.70 4.16
CA LEU A 105 13.09 -4.26 4.19
C LEU A 105 14.44 -3.87 3.55
N THR A 106 15.42 -4.77 3.52
CA THR A 106 16.71 -4.51 2.84
C THR A 106 16.66 -4.76 1.33
N GLU A 107 15.62 -5.45 0.82
CA GLU A 107 15.46 -5.78 -0.60
C GLU A 107 14.64 -4.76 -1.39
N ILE A 108 13.92 -3.87 -0.69
CA ILE A 108 13.07 -2.84 -1.29
C ILE A 108 13.51 -1.44 -0.87
N GLU A 109 13.35 -0.48 -1.77
CA GLU A 109 13.57 0.95 -1.52
C GLU A 109 12.55 1.51 -0.51
N GLY A 110 11.34 0.97 -0.58
CA GLY A 110 10.27 1.37 0.32
C GLY A 110 8.89 0.91 -0.11
N TYR A 111 7.92 1.57 0.49
CA TYR A 111 6.50 1.34 0.34
C TYR A 111 5.84 2.53 -0.34
N ILE A 112 4.93 2.25 -1.27
CA ILE A 112 3.93 3.18 -1.73
C ILE A 112 2.60 2.80 -1.10
N VAL A 113 2.13 3.63 -0.20
CA VAL A 113 0.93 3.37 0.60
C VAL A 113 -0.22 4.23 0.10
N ALA A 114 -1.36 3.62 -0.23
CA ALA A 114 -2.53 4.29 -0.79
C ALA A 114 -3.76 4.14 0.12
N ASP A 115 -4.44 5.24 0.47
CA ASP A 115 -5.64 5.19 1.32
C ASP A 115 -6.91 4.98 0.50
N ILE A 116 -7.20 3.72 0.21
CA ILE A 116 -8.30 3.32 -0.69
C ILE A 116 -9.68 3.68 -0.13
N GLU A 117 -9.81 3.87 1.19
CA GLU A 117 -11.06 4.33 1.81
C GLU A 117 -11.44 5.77 1.40
N SER A 118 -10.54 6.51 0.75
CA SER A 118 -10.80 7.84 0.19
C SER A 118 -11.28 7.81 -1.27
N PHE A 119 -11.50 6.61 -1.84
CA PHE A 119 -12.00 6.45 -3.20
C PHE A 119 -13.28 7.28 -3.44
N PRO A 120 -13.38 8.03 -4.56
CA PRO A 120 -12.60 7.90 -5.80
C PRO A 120 -11.31 8.76 -5.87
N ASN A 121 -10.97 9.49 -4.81
CA ASN A 121 -9.74 10.28 -4.73
C ASN A 121 -8.80 9.64 -3.72
N VAL A 122 -7.95 8.73 -4.20
CA VAL A 122 -7.10 7.90 -3.33
C VAL A 122 -5.74 8.57 -3.16
N PRO A 123 -5.43 9.21 -2.02
CA PRO A 123 -4.11 9.75 -1.78
C PRO A 123 -3.11 8.62 -1.58
N PHE A 124 -1.87 8.85 -1.99
CA PHE A 124 -0.76 7.95 -1.73
C PHE A 124 0.47 8.65 -1.16
N TRP A 125 1.29 7.89 -0.45
CA TRP A 125 2.54 8.33 0.15
C TRP A 125 3.67 7.38 -0.18
N ILE A 126 4.86 7.93 -0.38
CA ILE A 126 6.10 7.18 -0.57
C ILE A 126 6.85 7.19 0.77
N ILE A 127 7.16 6.02 1.29
CA ILE A 127 7.76 5.80 2.62
C ILE A 127 8.96 4.88 2.42
N SER A 128 10.16 5.28 2.86
CA SER A 128 11.35 4.44 2.74
C SER A 128 11.26 3.21 3.65
N SER A 129 11.98 2.15 3.27
CA SER A 129 12.12 0.95 4.12
C SER A 129 12.74 1.27 5.48
N ASP A 130 13.72 2.17 5.53
CA ASP A 130 14.33 2.66 6.77
C ASP A 130 13.32 3.29 7.73
N GLN A 131 12.34 4.02 7.18
CA GLN A 131 11.30 4.64 7.99
C GLN A 131 10.33 3.59 8.56
N VAL A 132 10.00 2.56 7.79
CA VAL A 132 9.20 1.43 8.27
C VAL A 132 9.96 0.63 9.32
N LEU A 133 11.26 0.41 9.13
CA LEU A 133 12.13 -0.22 10.13
C LEU A 133 12.18 0.59 11.42
N THR A 134 12.28 1.91 11.34
CA THR A 134 12.24 2.82 12.50
C THR A 134 10.91 2.67 13.25
N TRP A 135 9.78 2.65 12.54
CA TRP A 135 8.47 2.43 13.18
C TRP A 135 8.36 1.06 13.85
N TRP A 136 8.97 0.03 13.26
CA TRP A 136 9.04 -1.31 13.87
C TRP A 136 9.85 -1.28 15.17
N GLN A 137 11.09 -0.77 15.12
CA GLN A 137 12.01 -0.70 16.25
C GLN A 137 11.47 0.15 17.41
N ASN A 138 10.69 1.19 17.10
CA ASN A 138 10.04 2.04 18.11
C ASN A 138 8.71 1.47 18.64
N HIS A 139 8.34 0.24 18.27
CA HIS A 139 7.05 -0.38 18.60
C HIS A 139 5.82 0.46 18.18
N GLU A 140 5.97 1.25 17.12
CA GLU A 140 4.90 2.02 16.53
C GLU A 140 4.01 1.19 15.59
N LEU A 141 4.49 0.01 15.17
CA LEU A 141 3.69 -0.99 14.49
C LEU A 141 3.11 -2.01 15.49
N GLY A 142 2.05 -2.74 15.12
CA GLY A 142 1.59 -3.89 15.90
C GLY A 142 2.57 -5.06 15.81
N THR A 143 2.42 -6.08 16.65
CA THR A 143 3.32 -7.27 16.69
C THR A 143 3.39 -8.05 15.39
N THR A 144 2.39 -7.91 14.51
CA THR A 144 2.37 -8.48 13.15
C THR A 144 2.55 -7.40 12.08
N THR A 145 3.13 -6.26 12.45
CA THR A 145 3.21 -5.00 11.69
C THR A 145 1.88 -4.32 11.37
N HIS A 146 0.76 -4.90 11.83
CA HIS A 146 -0.57 -4.35 11.62
C HIS A 146 -0.77 -3.05 12.38
N ILE A 147 -1.37 -2.06 11.73
CA ILE A 147 -1.87 -0.84 12.37
C ILE A 147 -3.20 -0.40 11.76
N SER A 148 -4.03 0.26 12.57
CA SER A 148 -5.29 0.85 12.09
C SER A 148 -5.04 2.00 11.12
N ARG A 149 -6.04 2.30 10.25
CA ARG A 149 -6.00 3.46 9.33
C ARG A 149 -5.65 4.77 10.06
N LYS A 150 -6.28 5.03 11.20
CA LYS A 150 -6.01 6.23 12.01
C LYS A 150 -4.55 6.32 12.46
N LYS A 151 -3.96 5.20 12.91
CA LYS A 151 -2.56 5.16 13.34
C LYS A 151 -1.61 5.32 12.14
N ALA A 152 -1.88 4.65 11.02
CA ALA A 152 -1.11 4.78 9.79
C ALA A 152 -1.05 6.24 9.30
N LEU A 153 -2.21 6.89 9.16
CA LEU A 153 -2.29 8.29 8.72
C LEU A 153 -1.59 9.25 9.70
N ARG A 154 -1.65 8.98 11.01
CA ARG A 154 -0.92 9.75 12.02
C ARG A 154 0.60 9.63 11.85
N LEU A 155 1.12 8.40 11.74
CA LEU A 155 2.55 8.14 11.57
C LEU A 155 3.09 8.77 10.28
N ILE A 156 2.35 8.58 9.17
CA ILE A 156 2.68 9.17 7.88
C ILE A 156 2.70 10.70 7.96
N GLY A 157 1.69 11.30 8.62
CA GLY A 157 1.63 12.75 8.79
C GLY A 157 2.83 13.30 9.54
N GLN A 158 3.38 12.55 10.51
CA GLN A 158 4.54 12.96 11.32
C GLN A 158 5.88 12.94 10.58
N LEU A 159 5.93 12.35 9.38
CA LEU A 159 7.14 12.33 8.57
C LEU A 159 7.57 13.76 8.21
N LYS A 160 8.88 14.02 8.31
CA LYS A 160 9.48 15.27 7.83
C LYS A 160 9.51 15.23 6.29
N LYS A 161 9.34 16.41 5.67
CA LYS A 161 9.52 16.58 4.23
C LYS A 161 11.00 16.49 3.86
#